data_AF-A0A0J0XS12-F1
#
_entry.id   AF-A0A0J0XS12-F1
#
_cell.length_a   1.000
_cell.length_b   1.000
_cell.length_c   1.000
_cell.angle_alpha   90.00
_cell.angle_beta   90.00
_cell.angle_gamma   90.00
#
_symmetry.space_group_name_H-M   'P 1'
#
loop_
_entity.id
_entity.type
_entity.pdbx_description
1 polymer ?
#
loop_
_entity_poly.entity_id
_entity_poly.type
_entity_poly.pdbx_seq_one_letter_code
_entity_poly.pdbx_strand_id
1 'polypeptide(L)'
;MAYYPTGESGVVGKAWMITAEPRFPRTEDLELVQSASTPDDYTYGPSWFMTGHEELQVKSALGEADFTFLGYGIMPKPEDAVVVPWSERPNRVYILAKQAHYFHNGHQHVYNFSFFEQAAEELGREFPGFEFVGGFEDNRSDEDKEKWGPVPSVIKNFGLMNASRFDAECGQARLLLGIGSPPLSPSPYRALSRGVPFANPHTMRDNGDGWAYQQHESMMDVPEPYVYQVEAFNYTSFVATIRKALRTPIEPLRFERMRQSTVDRRMHDWVTYDWRRLAAQILEDRLAGNETQGGGSFRVFEL
;
A
#
# COMPACT_ATOMS: atom_id res chain seq x y z
N MET A 1 -1.35 9.78 21.59
CA MET A 1 -2.21 10.23 20.48
C MET A 1 -2.59 8.97 19.71
N ALA A 2 -3.84 8.50 19.82
CA ALA A 2 -4.25 7.23 19.20
C ALA A 2 -4.36 7.45 17.69
N TYR A 3 -3.44 6.86 16.92
CA TYR A 3 -3.27 7.16 15.50
C TYR A 3 -4.43 6.65 14.62
N TYR A 4 -5.31 5.81 15.17
CA TYR A 4 -6.60 5.43 14.59
C TYR A 4 -7.55 5.09 15.75
N PRO A 5 -8.32 6.03 16.31
CA PRO A 5 -8.96 5.83 17.62
C PRO A 5 -9.98 4.69 17.68
N THR A 6 -10.48 4.18 16.55
CA THR A 6 -11.49 3.10 16.57
C THR A 6 -11.43 2.13 15.39
N GLY A 7 -10.82 2.49 14.25
CA GLY A 7 -11.00 1.71 13.01
C GLY A 7 -12.47 1.61 12.56
N GLU A 8 -13.35 2.37 13.21
CA GLU A 8 -14.78 2.45 12.95
C GLU A 8 -14.98 3.59 11.96
N SER A 9 -14.84 3.29 10.67
CA SER A 9 -15.65 4.03 9.71
C SER A 9 -17.10 3.54 9.90
N GLY A 10 -17.79 4.08 10.92
CA GLY A 10 -19.24 3.92 11.07
C GLY A 10 -20.04 4.65 9.99
N VAL A 11 -19.34 5.30 9.05
CA VAL A 11 -19.92 5.92 7.87
C VAL A 11 -19.68 4.97 6.70
N VAL A 12 -20.71 4.20 6.35
CA VAL A 12 -20.87 3.72 4.99
C VAL A 12 -20.92 4.98 4.12
N GLY A 13 -19.89 5.21 3.31
CA GLY A 13 -19.81 6.41 2.46
C GLY A 13 -21.04 6.48 1.57
N LYS A 14 -21.50 7.69 1.23
CA LYS A 14 -22.69 7.95 0.38
C LYS A 14 -22.53 7.49 -1.07
N ALA A 15 -21.54 6.65 -1.34
CA ALA A 15 -21.04 6.39 -2.67
C ALA A 15 -20.73 4.93 -2.90
N TRP A 16 -20.93 4.56 -4.16
CA TRP A 16 -21.00 3.20 -4.69
C TRP A 16 -19.62 2.61 -5.02
N MET A 17 -18.54 3.26 -4.56
CA MET A 17 -17.16 2.80 -4.77
C MET A 17 -16.63 2.08 -3.53
N ILE A 18 -15.99 0.93 -3.75
CA ILE A 18 -15.42 0.10 -2.69
C ILE A 18 -13.91 0.04 -2.89
N THR A 19 -13.14 0.36 -1.84
CA THR A 19 -11.68 0.20 -1.83
C THR A 19 -11.21 -0.73 -0.71
N ALA A 20 -10.15 -1.49 -1.01
CA ALA A 20 -9.45 -2.36 -0.07
C ALA A 20 -8.38 -1.61 0.76
N GLU A 21 -7.94 -0.42 0.33
CA GLU A 21 -6.94 0.41 1.03
C GLU A 21 -7.45 1.85 1.21
N PRO A 22 -7.22 2.48 2.37
CA PRO A 22 -7.50 3.90 2.52
C PRO A 22 -6.47 4.69 1.70
N ARG A 23 -6.94 5.50 0.73
CA ARG A 23 -6.08 6.42 -0.02
C ARG A 23 -6.11 7.80 0.64
N PHE A 24 -4.96 8.44 0.79
CA PHE A 24 -4.90 9.79 1.34
C PHE A 24 -4.91 10.80 0.19
N PRO A 25 -5.69 11.89 0.29
CA PRO A 25 -5.77 12.86 -0.80
C PRO A 25 -4.46 13.59 -0.96
N ARG A 26 -4.00 13.68 -2.22
CA ARG A 26 -3.04 14.70 -2.66
C ARG A 26 -3.84 16.00 -2.77
N THR A 27 -3.45 17.02 -2.03
CA THR A 27 -4.18 18.30 -1.96
C THR A 27 -4.16 19.11 -3.27
N GLU A 28 -3.49 18.63 -4.33
CA GLU A 28 -3.25 19.40 -5.56
C GLU A 28 -3.58 18.65 -6.87
N ASP A 29 -4.00 17.38 -6.83
CA ASP A 29 -4.51 16.68 -8.03
C ASP A 29 -5.98 17.10 -8.35
N LEU A 30 -6.43 18.22 -7.75
CA LEU A 30 -7.69 18.91 -8.06
C LEU A 30 -7.54 19.90 -9.24
N GLU A 31 -6.61 19.67 -10.17
CA GLU A 31 -6.88 20.10 -11.54
C GLU A 31 -7.78 19.04 -12.16
N LEU A 32 -9.09 19.33 -12.12
CA LEU A 32 -10.09 18.72 -12.99
C LEU A 32 -9.45 18.45 -14.36
N VAL A 33 -9.27 17.18 -14.71
CA VAL A 33 -8.98 16.78 -16.09
C VAL A 33 -10.21 17.20 -16.92
N GLN A 34 -10.20 18.45 -17.36
CA GLN A 34 -11.18 19.05 -18.27
C GLN A 34 -10.87 18.68 -19.73
N SER A 35 -9.91 17.79 -19.98
CA SER A 35 -9.59 17.32 -21.34
C SER A 35 -10.21 15.96 -21.64
N ALA A 36 -11.54 15.89 -21.62
CA ALA A 36 -12.28 14.94 -22.45
C ALA A 36 -13.08 15.78 -23.45
N SER A 37 -12.45 16.13 -24.57
CA SER A 37 -13.01 16.98 -25.63
C SER A 37 -13.93 16.22 -26.59
N THR A 38 -14.51 15.09 -26.17
CA THR A 38 -15.46 14.31 -26.97
C THR A 38 -16.70 13.99 -26.13
N PRO A 39 -17.90 14.47 -26.53
CA PRO A 39 -19.15 14.28 -25.78
C PRO A 39 -19.63 12.83 -25.64
N ASP A 40 -19.01 11.87 -26.33
CA ASP A 40 -19.59 10.53 -26.54
C ASP A 40 -18.93 9.39 -25.74
N ASP A 41 -17.89 9.63 -24.94
CA ASP A 41 -17.06 8.52 -24.39
C ASP A 41 -17.31 8.12 -22.93
N TYR A 42 -18.38 8.62 -22.29
CA TYR A 42 -18.83 8.12 -20.98
C TYR A 42 -20.31 7.77 -20.99
N THR A 43 -20.67 6.70 -21.70
CA THR A 43 -21.95 5.99 -21.56
C THR A 43 -21.93 4.97 -20.42
N TYR A 44 -21.15 5.21 -19.37
CA TYR A 44 -21.20 4.42 -18.15
C TYR A 44 -21.82 5.28 -17.05
N GLY A 45 -23.10 5.02 -16.75
CA GLY A 45 -23.71 5.45 -15.48
C GLY A 45 -22.92 4.89 -14.28
N PRO A 46 -23.30 5.21 -13.03
CA PRO A 46 -22.61 4.71 -11.83
C PRO A 46 -22.62 3.19 -11.84
N SER A 47 -21.54 2.62 -12.38
CA SER A 47 -21.32 1.19 -12.55
C SER A 47 -20.49 0.75 -11.36
N TRP A 48 -20.72 -0.46 -10.88
CA TRP A 48 -19.98 -1.04 -9.76
C TRP A 48 -18.50 -1.12 -10.12
N PHE A 49 -17.67 -0.27 -9.51
CA PHE A 49 -16.23 -0.34 -9.65
C PHE A 49 -15.60 -0.71 -8.29
N MET A 50 -14.96 -1.88 -8.26
CA MET A 50 -14.01 -2.26 -7.23
C MET A 50 -12.63 -1.90 -7.79
N THR A 51 -12.13 -0.70 -7.51
CA THR A 51 -10.77 -0.32 -7.95
C THR A 51 -9.81 -0.43 -6.78
N GLY A 52 -8.65 -1.04 -7.04
CA GLY A 52 -7.44 -0.85 -6.24
C GLY A 52 -6.67 0.41 -6.64
N HIS A 53 -7.22 1.25 -7.54
CA HIS A 53 -6.58 2.45 -8.11
C HIS A 53 -7.51 3.68 -8.04
N GLU A 54 -6.99 4.74 -7.37
CA GLU A 54 -7.27 6.21 -7.35
C GLU A 54 -8.72 6.73 -7.57
N GLU A 55 -9.19 7.83 -7.00
CA GLU A 55 -8.76 8.82 -5.98
C GLU A 55 -9.92 8.93 -4.98
N LEU A 56 -9.70 9.43 -3.75
CA LEU A 56 -10.65 10.29 -3.01
C LEU A 56 -10.34 10.35 -1.51
N GLN A 57 -10.84 11.44 -0.92
CA GLN A 57 -10.32 12.12 0.24
C GLN A 57 -10.53 11.38 1.58
N VAL A 58 -9.48 10.77 2.13
CA VAL A 58 -9.35 10.59 3.60
C VAL A 58 -8.73 11.86 4.21
N LYS A 59 -9.45 12.97 4.11
CA LYS A 59 -9.35 14.11 5.05
C LYS A 59 -10.68 14.85 5.25
N SER A 60 -11.82 14.30 4.81
CA SER A 60 -13.09 14.87 5.24
C SER A 60 -13.43 14.39 6.65
N ALA A 61 -13.83 15.33 7.50
CA ALA A 61 -14.59 14.99 8.70
C ALA A 61 -15.69 14.00 8.30
N LEU A 62 -15.76 12.84 8.97
CA LEU A 62 -16.78 11.78 8.83
C LEU A 62 -18.08 12.31 8.16
N GLY A 63 -18.16 12.28 6.82
CA GLY A 63 -19.25 12.96 6.13
C GLY A 63 -19.09 13.24 4.63
N GLU A 64 -17.88 13.41 4.09
CA GLU A 64 -17.69 13.82 2.67
C GLU A 64 -16.92 12.81 1.81
N ALA A 65 -16.63 11.61 2.33
CA ALA A 65 -16.02 10.56 1.51
C ALA A 65 -17.05 9.96 0.54
N ASP A 66 -16.67 9.85 -0.72
CA ASP A 66 -17.44 9.24 -1.81
C ASP A 66 -16.90 7.84 -2.18
N PHE A 67 -16.42 7.12 -1.18
CA PHE A 67 -16.23 5.68 -1.25
C PHE A 67 -16.50 5.06 0.11
N THR A 68 -16.80 3.77 0.10
CA THR A 68 -16.86 2.93 1.30
C THR A 68 -15.58 2.12 1.41
N PHE A 69 -14.85 2.30 2.51
CA PHE A 69 -13.70 1.48 2.84
C PHE A 69 -14.15 0.19 3.52
N LEU A 70 -14.08 -0.95 2.80
CA LEU A 70 -14.35 -2.27 3.40
C LEU A 70 -13.07 -2.90 3.97
N GLY A 71 -11.92 -2.64 3.35
CA GLY A 71 -10.63 -3.19 3.73
C GLY A 71 -10.57 -4.72 3.64
N TYR A 72 -9.59 -5.31 4.30
CA TYR A 72 -9.41 -6.76 4.39
C TYR A 72 -8.77 -7.15 5.72
N GLY A 73 -9.01 -8.40 6.12
CA GLY A 73 -8.39 -9.01 7.29
C GLY A 73 -6.99 -9.52 6.98
N ILE A 74 -6.04 -9.28 7.88
CA ILE A 74 -4.72 -9.91 7.80
C ILE A 74 -4.77 -11.28 8.48
N MET A 75 -4.42 -12.30 7.71
CA MET A 75 -4.31 -13.69 8.13
C MET A 75 -2.84 -14.18 8.03
N PRO A 76 -2.42 -15.15 8.87
CA PRO A 76 -3.17 -15.77 9.97
C PRO A 76 -3.37 -14.82 11.17
N LYS A 77 -4.20 -15.19 12.14
CA LYS A 77 -4.37 -14.37 13.34
C LYS A 77 -3.04 -14.30 14.10
N PRO A 78 -2.72 -13.22 14.84
CA PRO A 78 -1.46 -13.09 15.57
C PRO A 78 -1.18 -14.25 16.52
N GLU A 79 -2.21 -14.78 17.18
CA GLU A 79 -2.13 -15.97 18.02
C GLU A 79 -1.74 -17.25 17.26
N ASP A 80 -2.00 -17.29 15.95
CA ASP A 80 -1.65 -18.39 15.06
C ASP A 80 -0.32 -18.12 14.30
N ALA A 81 0.19 -16.89 14.37
CA ALA A 81 1.40 -16.49 13.68
C ALA A 81 2.62 -16.90 14.50
N VAL A 82 3.44 -17.79 13.95
CA VAL A 82 4.75 -18.10 14.53
C VAL A 82 5.65 -16.88 14.36
N VAL A 83 5.90 -16.17 15.47
CA VAL A 83 6.84 -15.05 15.52
C VAL A 83 8.18 -15.58 16.00
N VAL A 84 9.18 -15.50 15.14
CA VAL A 84 10.57 -15.82 15.51
C VAL A 84 11.10 -14.65 16.37
N PRO A 85 11.62 -14.90 17.58
CA PRO A 85 12.22 -13.87 18.41
C PRO A 85 13.30 -13.11 17.63
N TRP A 86 13.31 -11.79 17.73
CA TRP A 86 14.22 -10.96 16.93
C TRP A 86 15.70 -11.35 17.10
N SER A 87 16.10 -11.73 18.31
CA SER A 87 17.46 -12.18 18.63
C SER A 87 17.89 -13.46 17.89
N GLU A 88 16.93 -14.28 17.46
CA GLU A 88 17.15 -15.54 16.74
C GLU A 88 17.12 -15.35 15.22
N ARG A 89 16.67 -14.17 14.75
CA ARG A 89 16.58 -13.89 13.30
C ARG A 89 17.96 -13.67 12.70
N PRO A 90 18.24 -14.23 11.51
CA PRO A 90 19.44 -13.88 10.76
C PRO A 90 19.48 -12.37 10.44
N ASN A 91 20.66 -11.86 10.09
CA ASN A 91 20.84 -10.49 9.58
C ASN A 91 20.30 -10.38 8.14
N ARG A 92 19.01 -10.66 7.97
CA ARG A 92 18.36 -10.83 6.68
C ARG A 92 17.44 -9.68 6.39
N VAL A 93 17.51 -9.17 5.16
CA VAL A 93 16.54 -8.23 4.60
C VAL A 93 15.74 -8.93 3.51
N TYR A 94 14.42 -8.89 3.62
CA TYR A 94 13.52 -9.44 2.62
C TYR A 94 13.13 -8.35 1.63
N ILE A 95 13.41 -8.55 0.34
CA ILE A 95 13.03 -7.63 -0.73
C ILE A 95 11.58 -7.85 -1.11
N LEU A 96 10.77 -6.80 -1.07
CA LEU A 96 9.39 -6.82 -1.55
C LEU A 96 9.36 -6.80 -3.07
N ALA A 97 9.50 -7.98 -3.68
CA ALA A 97 9.32 -8.20 -5.11
C ALA A 97 8.54 -9.50 -5.35
N LYS A 98 7.70 -9.53 -6.39
CA LYS A 98 6.99 -10.74 -6.86
C LYS A 98 7.38 -11.14 -8.27
N GLN A 99 7.82 -10.18 -9.07
CA GLN A 99 8.22 -10.37 -10.45
C GLN A 99 9.58 -9.73 -10.68
N ALA A 100 10.43 -10.36 -11.48
CA ALA A 100 11.77 -9.85 -11.81
C ALA A 100 11.69 -8.45 -12.45
N HIS A 101 10.64 -8.16 -13.21
CA HIS A 101 10.49 -6.85 -13.86
C HIS A 101 10.33 -5.68 -12.86
N TYR A 102 10.00 -5.91 -11.58
CA TYR A 102 9.95 -4.85 -10.57
C TYR A 102 11.32 -4.24 -10.26
N PHE A 103 12.40 -4.94 -10.61
CA PHE A 103 13.75 -4.42 -10.49
C PHE A 103 14.11 -3.46 -11.64
N HIS A 104 13.36 -3.40 -12.74
CA HIS A 104 13.81 -2.70 -13.95
C HIS A 104 13.03 -1.41 -14.24
N ASN A 105 13.64 -0.53 -15.04
CA ASN A 105 13.08 0.74 -15.46
C ASN A 105 11.78 0.52 -16.26
N GLY A 106 10.65 0.94 -15.68
CA GLY A 106 9.32 0.76 -16.26
C GLY A 106 8.24 0.65 -15.20
N HIS A 107 8.60 0.13 -14.01
CA HIS A 107 7.68 -0.05 -12.89
C HIS A 107 8.19 0.65 -11.63
N GLN A 108 8.02 1.98 -11.54
CA GLN A 108 8.29 2.78 -10.32
C GLN A 108 9.54 2.36 -9.55
N HIS A 109 10.63 2.06 -10.26
CA HIS A 109 11.86 1.58 -9.67
C HIS A 109 12.54 2.70 -8.89
N VAL A 110 13.04 2.42 -7.68
CA VAL A 110 13.55 3.45 -6.75
C VAL A 110 15.01 3.30 -6.32
N TYR A 111 15.72 2.21 -6.67
CA TYR A 111 17.11 1.98 -6.21
C TYR A 111 18.02 1.36 -7.26
N ASN A 112 19.11 2.02 -7.62
CA ASN A 112 20.09 1.44 -8.55
C ASN A 112 20.56 0.03 -8.13
N PHE A 113 20.81 -0.86 -9.10
CA PHE A 113 21.27 -2.23 -8.80
C PHE A 113 22.54 -2.29 -7.98
N SER A 114 23.43 -1.34 -8.22
CA SER A 114 24.66 -1.18 -7.46
C SER A 114 24.43 -0.92 -5.96
N PHE A 115 23.23 -0.44 -5.54
CA PHE A 115 22.91 -0.27 -4.12
C PHE A 115 22.91 -1.62 -3.41
N PHE A 116 22.35 -2.66 -4.01
CA PHE A 116 22.27 -3.98 -3.39
C PHE A 116 23.66 -4.58 -3.22
N GLU A 117 24.52 -4.46 -4.24
CA GLU A 117 25.89 -4.99 -4.19
C GLU A 117 26.76 -4.24 -3.17
N GLN A 118 26.75 -2.91 -3.22
CA GLN A 118 27.50 -2.07 -2.28
C GLN A 118 27.01 -2.27 -0.84
N ALA A 119 25.69 -2.31 -0.63
CA ALA A 119 25.13 -2.53 0.69
C ALA A 119 25.39 -3.95 1.21
N ALA A 120 25.39 -4.98 0.34
CA ALA A 120 25.73 -6.34 0.75
C ALA A 120 27.18 -6.43 1.24
N GLU A 121 28.11 -5.76 0.55
CA GLU A 121 29.50 -5.68 0.99
C GLU A 121 29.66 -4.86 2.28
N GLU A 122 29.09 -3.66 2.33
CA GLU A 122 29.21 -2.74 3.47
C GLU A 122 28.57 -3.32 4.74
N LEU A 123 27.31 -3.73 4.66
CA LEU A 123 26.57 -4.29 5.78
C LEU A 123 27.05 -5.69 6.14
N GLY A 124 27.59 -6.46 5.19
CA GLY A 124 28.20 -7.77 5.46
C GLY A 124 29.42 -7.70 6.37
N ARG A 125 30.16 -6.58 6.35
CA ARG A 125 31.27 -6.34 7.29
C ARG A 125 30.77 -5.99 8.70
N GLU A 126 29.64 -5.30 8.80
CA GLU A 126 29.05 -4.88 10.08
C GLU A 126 28.18 -5.96 10.75
N PHE A 127 27.50 -6.77 9.95
CA PHE A 127 26.51 -7.75 10.37
C PHE A 127 26.88 -9.11 9.80
N PRO A 128 27.59 -9.97 10.56
CA PRO A 128 27.99 -11.30 10.08
C PRO A 128 26.79 -12.10 9.58
N GLY A 129 26.94 -12.71 8.40
CA GLY A 129 25.86 -13.47 7.75
C GLY A 129 24.75 -12.59 7.15
N PHE A 130 25.02 -11.31 6.89
CA PHE A 130 24.06 -10.44 6.20
C PHE A 130 23.67 -11.01 4.83
N GLU A 131 22.37 -11.02 4.52
CA GLU A 131 21.86 -11.45 3.23
C GLU A 131 20.62 -10.65 2.78
N PHE A 132 20.54 -10.41 1.47
CA PHE A 132 19.30 -10.03 0.80
C PHE A 132 18.61 -11.29 0.29
N VAL A 133 17.31 -11.43 0.58
CA VAL A 133 16.49 -12.52 0.06
C VAL A 133 15.23 -11.96 -0.58
N GLY A 134 14.61 -12.71 -1.49
CA GLY A 134 13.35 -12.31 -2.11
C GLY A 134 12.59 -13.52 -2.65
N GLY A 135 11.35 -13.31 -3.05
CA GLY A 135 10.49 -14.33 -3.62
C GLY A 135 9.84 -13.87 -4.91
N PHE A 136 10.51 -14.06 -6.03
CA PHE A 136 10.02 -13.56 -7.31
C PHE A 136 10.19 -14.56 -8.44
N GLU A 137 9.30 -14.45 -9.42
CA GLU A 137 9.37 -15.19 -10.68
C GLU A 137 9.98 -14.29 -11.77
N ASP A 138 10.78 -14.88 -12.65
CA ASP A 138 11.26 -14.23 -13.87
C ASP A 138 10.50 -14.78 -15.08
N ASN A 139 9.29 -14.25 -15.28
CA ASN A 139 8.40 -14.55 -16.40
C ASN A 139 8.61 -13.61 -17.60
N ARG A 140 9.69 -12.83 -17.62
CA ARG A 140 10.01 -11.90 -18.71
C ARG A 140 10.30 -12.66 -20.00
N SER A 141 9.96 -12.04 -21.13
CA SER A 141 10.37 -12.52 -22.45
C SER A 141 11.90 -12.51 -22.58
N ASP A 142 12.45 -13.26 -23.54
CA ASP A 142 13.90 -13.23 -23.79
C ASP A 142 14.36 -11.86 -24.27
N GLU A 143 13.52 -11.15 -25.05
CA GLU A 143 13.72 -9.75 -25.44
C GLU A 143 13.81 -8.82 -24.22
N ASP A 144 12.90 -8.96 -23.25
CA ASP A 144 12.93 -8.16 -22.02
C ASP A 144 14.14 -8.49 -21.15
N LYS A 145 14.58 -9.75 -21.11
CA LYS A 145 15.80 -10.15 -20.39
C LYS A 145 17.04 -9.55 -21.02
N GLU A 146 17.12 -9.53 -22.35
CA GLU A 146 18.21 -8.89 -23.09
C GLU A 146 18.20 -7.37 -22.88
N LYS A 147 17.03 -6.74 -22.96
CA LYS A 147 16.86 -5.29 -22.81
C LYS A 147 17.19 -4.79 -21.40
N TRP A 148 16.68 -5.48 -20.39
CA TRP A 148 16.71 -4.98 -19.00
C TRP A 148 17.79 -5.63 -18.14
N GLY A 149 18.37 -6.73 -18.60
CA GLY A 149 19.41 -7.47 -17.90
C GLY A 149 18.89 -8.32 -16.72
N PRO A 150 19.80 -8.91 -15.95
CA PRO A 150 19.45 -9.75 -14.81
C PRO A 150 19.01 -8.91 -13.61
N VAL A 151 18.31 -9.56 -12.66
CA VAL A 151 18.11 -9.00 -11.31
C VAL A 151 19.44 -8.95 -10.54
N PRO A 152 19.56 -8.15 -9.47
CA PRO A 152 20.79 -8.12 -8.65
C PRO A 152 21.17 -9.50 -8.13
N SER A 153 22.38 -9.94 -8.47
CA SER A 153 22.86 -11.31 -8.20
C SER A 153 23.03 -11.62 -6.71
N VAL A 154 23.22 -10.59 -5.89
CA VAL A 154 23.34 -10.69 -4.42
C VAL A 154 22.02 -11.04 -3.73
N ILE A 155 20.88 -10.97 -4.43
CA ILE A 155 19.57 -11.31 -3.87
C ILE A 155 19.32 -12.80 -4.05
N LYS A 156 19.22 -13.52 -2.93
CA LYS A 156 18.84 -14.93 -2.95
C LYS A 156 17.34 -15.07 -3.24
N ASN A 157 17.01 -15.54 -4.44
CA ASN A 157 15.62 -15.74 -4.86
C ASN A 157 15.07 -17.10 -4.39
N PHE A 158 13.95 -17.10 -3.68
CA PHE A 158 13.22 -18.29 -3.25
C PHE A 158 12.14 -18.75 -4.24
N GLY A 159 11.96 -18.03 -5.35
CA GLY A 159 10.94 -18.29 -6.36
C GLY A 159 9.53 -17.92 -5.90
N LEU A 160 8.53 -18.39 -6.63
CA LEU A 160 7.12 -18.18 -6.30
C LEU A 160 6.78 -18.92 -4.99
N MET A 161 6.13 -18.20 -4.07
CA MET A 161 5.73 -18.72 -2.76
C MET A 161 4.25 -18.54 -2.53
N ASN A 162 3.65 -19.52 -1.84
CA ASN A 162 2.33 -19.34 -1.25
C ASN A 162 2.40 -18.45 0.00
N ALA A 163 1.23 -18.03 0.49
CA ALA A 163 1.11 -17.12 1.63
C ALA A 163 1.84 -17.62 2.88
N SER A 164 1.69 -18.91 3.24
CA SER A 164 2.32 -19.49 4.43
C SER A 164 3.83 -19.54 4.34
N ARG A 165 4.39 -19.83 3.15
CA ARG A 165 5.83 -19.83 2.94
C ARG A 165 6.40 -18.42 2.91
N PHE A 166 5.71 -17.46 2.27
CA PHE A 166 6.06 -16.04 2.35
C PHE A 166 6.13 -15.59 3.81
N ASP A 167 5.13 -15.94 4.60
CA ASP A 167 5.06 -15.60 6.02
C ASP A 167 6.21 -16.15 6.83
N ALA A 168 6.59 -17.41 6.58
CA ALA A 168 7.72 -18.05 7.24
C ALA A 168 9.04 -17.36 6.88
N GLU A 169 9.31 -17.11 5.59
CA GLU A 169 10.55 -16.49 5.15
C GLU A 169 10.64 -15.00 5.52
N CYS A 170 9.54 -14.26 5.41
CA CYS A 170 9.46 -12.86 5.81
C CYS A 170 9.60 -12.72 7.32
N GLY A 171 8.98 -13.60 8.12
CA GLY A 171 9.09 -13.61 9.58
C GLY A 171 10.50 -13.85 10.11
N GLN A 172 11.40 -14.43 9.31
CA GLN A 172 12.83 -14.57 9.62
C GLN A 172 13.63 -13.29 9.35
N ALA A 173 13.09 -12.34 8.59
CA ALA A 173 13.79 -11.12 8.25
C ALA A 173 13.74 -10.09 9.39
N ARG A 174 14.70 -9.17 9.38
CA ARG A 174 14.73 -8.00 10.27
C ARG A 174 14.18 -6.74 9.60
N LEU A 175 13.95 -6.79 8.30
CA LEU A 175 13.37 -5.70 7.50
C LEU A 175 12.70 -6.28 6.25
N LEU A 176 11.50 -5.79 5.93
CA LEU A 176 10.93 -5.86 4.58
C LEU A 176 11.31 -4.58 3.84
N LEU A 177 12.05 -4.70 2.76
CA LEU A 177 12.52 -3.58 1.95
C LEU A 177 11.65 -3.41 0.71
N GLY A 178 10.89 -2.33 0.66
CA GLY A 178 10.18 -1.88 -0.54
C GLY A 178 11.15 -1.45 -1.64
N ILE A 179 10.83 -1.71 -2.90
CA ILE A 179 11.63 -1.29 -4.07
C ILE A 179 10.80 -0.45 -5.06
N GLY A 180 9.69 0.12 -4.59
CA GLY A 180 8.71 0.86 -5.37
C GLY A 180 7.55 -0.03 -5.80
N SER A 181 7.83 -1.11 -6.53
CA SER A 181 6.77 -2.03 -6.99
C SER A 181 6.68 -3.31 -6.14
N PRO A 182 5.47 -3.85 -5.89
CA PRO A 182 4.17 -3.30 -6.26
C PRO A 182 3.68 -2.25 -5.25
N PRO A 183 2.93 -1.22 -5.70
CA PRO A 183 2.30 -0.26 -4.80
C PRO A 183 1.15 -0.90 -4.01
N LEU A 184 0.88 -0.38 -2.81
CA LEU A 184 -0.26 -0.79 -1.96
C LEU A 184 -0.40 -2.31 -1.74
N SER A 185 0.74 -3.00 -1.71
CA SER A 185 0.77 -4.44 -1.46
C SER A 185 0.29 -4.75 -0.04
N PRO A 186 -0.44 -5.86 0.20
CA PRO A 186 -0.73 -6.30 1.56
C PRO A 186 0.52 -6.82 2.33
N SER A 187 1.64 -7.04 1.63
CA SER A 187 2.86 -7.66 2.21
C SER A 187 3.46 -6.88 3.39
N PRO A 188 3.57 -5.55 3.38
CA PRO A 188 4.03 -4.79 4.54
C PRO A 188 3.18 -4.99 5.80
N TYR A 189 1.85 -5.10 5.68
CA TYR A 189 1.00 -5.41 6.84
C TYR A 189 1.27 -6.81 7.40
N ARG A 190 1.52 -7.79 6.51
CA ARG A 190 1.91 -9.14 6.92
C ARG A 190 3.28 -9.15 7.60
N ALA A 191 4.23 -8.34 7.13
CA ALA A 191 5.53 -8.18 7.76
C ALA A 191 5.41 -7.56 9.17
N LEU A 192 4.66 -6.46 9.31
CA LEU A 192 4.40 -5.82 10.60
C LEU A 192 3.75 -6.78 11.59
N SER A 193 2.81 -7.61 11.16
CA SER A 193 2.17 -8.63 12.01
C SER A 193 3.12 -9.72 12.51
N ARG A 194 4.36 -9.76 12.02
CA ARG A 194 5.45 -10.66 12.44
C ARG A 194 6.59 -9.93 13.14
N GLY A 195 6.41 -8.65 13.46
CA GLY A 195 7.46 -7.81 14.01
C GLY A 195 8.60 -7.58 13.01
N VAL A 196 8.28 -7.48 11.72
CA VAL A 196 9.23 -7.12 10.67
C VAL A 196 8.87 -5.73 10.18
N PRO A 197 9.73 -4.71 10.40
CA PRO A 197 9.44 -3.36 9.94
C PRO A 197 9.48 -3.26 8.41
N PHE A 198 8.90 -2.20 7.86
CA PHE A 198 8.86 -1.94 6.42
C PHE A 198 9.67 -0.69 6.08
N ALA A 199 10.56 -0.79 5.10
CA ALA A 199 11.17 0.37 4.44
C ALA A 199 10.29 0.75 3.24
N ASN A 200 9.58 1.87 3.36
CA ASN A 200 8.66 2.41 2.37
C ASN A 200 9.38 3.46 1.51
N PRO A 201 9.76 3.14 0.27
CA PRO A 201 10.42 4.10 -0.59
C PRO A 201 9.47 5.21 -1.05
N HIS A 202 9.99 6.43 -1.13
CA HIS A 202 9.31 7.61 -1.66
C HIS A 202 10.24 8.43 -2.56
N THR A 203 9.67 9.22 -3.47
CA THR A 203 10.40 10.30 -4.16
C THR A 203 9.88 11.64 -3.68
N MET A 204 10.75 12.65 -3.68
CA MET A 204 10.36 14.04 -3.44
C MET A 204 9.82 14.67 -4.73
N ARG A 205 8.96 15.68 -4.59
CA ARG A 205 8.58 16.55 -5.71
C ARG A 205 9.77 17.42 -6.13
N ASP A 206 9.75 17.89 -7.38
CA ASP A 206 10.83 18.73 -7.94
C ASP A 206 11.04 20.03 -7.16
N ASN A 207 9.97 20.57 -6.56
CA ASN A 207 10.03 21.76 -5.71
C ASN A 207 10.51 21.45 -4.27
N GLY A 208 10.71 20.18 -3.91
CA GLY A 208 11.07 19.73 -2.56
C GLY A 208 9.90 19.71 -1.56
N ASP A 209 8.72 20.20 -1.95
CA ASP A 209 7.57 20.34 -1.06
C ASP A 209 6.69 19.08 -1.11
N GLY A 210 7.07 18.10 -0.30
CA GLY A 210 6.33 16.85 -0.13
C GLY A 210 6.72 15.77 -1.13
N TRP A 211 5.99 14.66 -1.07
CA TRP A 211 6.38 13.44 -1.78
C TRP A 211 5.64 13.35 -3.12
N ALA A 212 6.36 13.05 -4.20
CA ALA A 212 5.80 12.83 -5.53
C ALA A 212 5.29 11.39 -5.69
N TYR A 213 5.99 10.43 -5.10
CA TYR A 213 5.65 9.02 -5.17
C TYR A 213 5.88 8.32 -3.83
N GLN A 214 5.07 7.30 -3.56
CA GLN A 214 5.21 6.38 -2.43
C GLN A 214 4.81 4.98 -2.83
N GLN A 215 5.57 3.98 -2.39
CA GLN A 215 5.15 2.59 -2.58
C GLN A 215 3.87 2.28 -1.79
N HIS A 216 3.74 2.80 -0.56
CA HIS A 216 2.60 2.50 0.30
C HIS A 216 2.07 3.73 1.03
N GLU A 217 1.23 4.52 0.35
CA GLU A 217 0.67 5.77 0.90
C GLU A 217 -0.10 5.59 2.22
N SER A 218 -0.82 4.47 2.39
CA SER A 218 -1.57 4.21 3.63
C SER A 218 -0.68 3.90 4.85
N MET A 219 0.65 3.84 4.64
CA MET A 219 1.67 3.67 5.67
C MET A 219 2.54 4.92 5.87
N MET A 220 2.29 6.01 5.15
CA MET A 220 3.04 7.28 5.26
C MET A 220 3.22 7.74 6.70
N ASP A 221 2.11 7.64 7.43
CA ASP A 221 1.95 8.16 8.77
C ASP A 221 2.28 7.15 9.89
N VAL A 222 2.69 5.94 9.52
CA VAL A 222 3.10 4.93 10.50
C VAL A 222 4.51 5.31 11.00
N PRO A 223 4.70 5.54 12.30
CA PRO A 223 5.99 6.00 12.79
C PRO A 223 7.03 4.88 12.79
N GLU A 224 8.29 5.28 12.78
CA GLU A 224 9.38 4.40 13.20
C GLU A 224 9.15 3.90 14.65
N PRO A 225 9.63 2.69 15.00
CA PRO A 225 10.46 1.80 14.18
C PRO A 225 9.68 0.88 13.24
N TYR A 226 8.36 1.04 13.10
CA TYR A 226 7.51 0.14 12.30
C TYR A 226 7.66 0.38 10.80
N VAL A 227 7.62 1.65 10.38
CA VAL A 227 7.81 2.04 8.97
C VAL A 227 8.91 3.09 8.87
N TYR A 228 9.88 2.83 8.01
CA TYR A 228 10.95 3.74 7.67
C TYR A 228 10.66 4.34 6.29
N GLN A 229 10.56 5.66 6.21
CA GLN A 229 10.36 6.35 4.93
C GLN A 229 11.73 6.56 4.28
N VAL A 230 11.98 5.91 3.15
CA VAL A 230 13.31 5.90 2.51
C VAL A 230 13.28 6.69 1.23
N GLU A 231 14.16 7.68 1.11
CA GLU A 231 14.26 8.48 -0.10
C GLU A 231 14.83 7.62 -1.24
N ALA A 232 14.10 7.56 -2.36
CA ALA A 232 14.51 6.88 -3.58
C ALA A 232 15.83 7.45 -4.11
N PHE A 233 16.65 6.59 -4.70
CA PHE A 233 17.96 6.94 -5.28
C PHE A 233 18.96 7.59 -4.31
N ASN A 234 18.69 7.57 -3.01
CA ASN A 234 19.60 8.02 -1.96
C ASN A 234 20.28 6.83 -1.28
N TYR A 235 21.52 6.50 -1.68
CA TYR A 235 22.26 5.35 -1.15
C TYR A 235 22.49 5.46 0.36
N THR A 236 22.81 6.66 0.85
CA THR A 236 23.02 6.88 2.28
C THR A 236 21.76 6.59 3.08
N SER A 237 20.59 7.06 2.61
CA SER A 237 19.29 6.78 3.23
C SER A 237 18.95 5.28 3.20
N PHE A 238 19.20 4.62 2.07
CA PHE A 238 19.03 3.19 1.87
C PHE A 238 19.80 2.36 2.91
N VAL A 239 21.13 2.56 3.00
CA VAL A 239 21.97 1.80 3.93
C VAL A 239 21.72 2.16 5.38
N ALA A 240 21.54 3.46 5.70
CA ALA A 240 21.26 3.90 7.06
C ALA A 240 19.97 3.29 7.61
N THR A 241 18.93 3.21 6.77
CA THR A 241 17.65 2.58 7.13
C THR A 241 17.83 1.09 7.41
N ILE A 242 18.51 0.37 6.51
CA ILE A 242 18.76 -1.07 6.71
C ILE A 242 19.52 -1.30 8.00
N ARG A 243 20.63 -0.57 8.21
CA ARG A 243 21.45 -0.65 9.43
C ARG A 243 20.63 -0.39 10.70
N LYS A 244 19.73 0.59 10.67
CA LYS A 244 18.85 0.94 11.80
C LYS A 244 17.84 -0.17 12.09
N ALA A 245 17.18 -0.71 11.06
CA ALA A 245 16.24 -1.81 11.20
C ALA A 245 16.92 -3.10 11.71
N LEU A 246 18.13 -3.40 11.23
CA LEU A 246 18.93 -4.56 11.70
C LEU A 246 19.30 -4.50 13.18
N ARG A 247 19.20 -3.33 13.83
CA ARG A 247 19.53 -3.10 15.25
C ARG A 247 18.30 -2.84 16.13
N THR A 248 17.11 -2.67 15.54
CA THR A 248 15.93 -2.20 16.27
C THR A 248 14.83 -3.25 16.20
N PRO A 249 14.63 -4.05 17.27
CA PRO A 249 13.48 -4.95 17.33
C PRO A 249 12.18 -4.15 17.39
N ILE A 250 11.11 -4.74 16.84
CA ILE A 250 9.76 -4.22 16.98
C ILE A 250 8.84 -5.33 17.48
N GLU A 251 7.82 -4.95 18.24
CA GLU A 251 6.73 -5.85 18.55
C GLU A 251 5.87 -6.08 17.28
N PRO A 252 5.25 -7.24 17.13
CA PRO A 252 4.25 -7.46 16.09
C PRO A 252 3.13 -6.41 16.15
N LEU A 253 2.86 -5.75 15.01
CA LEU A 253 1.81 -4.76 14.89
C LEU A 253 0.74 -5.24 13.91
N ARG A 254 -0.51 -5.23 14.37
CA ARG A 254 -1.70 -5.36 13.53
C ARG A 254 -2.60 -4.15 13.75
N PHE A 255 -2.96 -3.47 12.67
CA PHE A 255 -3.91 -2.36 12.74
C PHE A 255 -5.32 -2.85 13.08
N GLU A 256 -6.03 -2.11 13.91
CA GLU A 256 -7.41 -2.43 14.32
C GLU A 256 -8.35 -2.57 13.11
N ARG A 257 -8.17 -1.69 12.11
CA ARG A 257 -8.91 -1.73 10.83
C ARG A 257 -8.70 -3.00 9.99
N MET A 258 -7.74 -3.84 10.35
CA MET A 258 -7.41 -5.10 9.66
C MET A 258 -7.69 -6.34 10.53
N ARG A 259 -8.33 -6.17 11.70
CA ARG A 259 -8.86 -7.31 12.44
C ARG A 259 -10.05 -7.89 11.71
N GLN A 260 -10.15 -9.22 11.69
CA GLN A 260 -11.26 -9.91 11.04
C GLN A 260 -12.61 -9.45 11.60
N SER A 261 -12.74 -9.33 12.94
CA SER A 261 -13.95 -8.82 13.59
C SER A 261 -14.35 -7.42 13.12
N THR A 262 -13.37 -6.54 12.87
CA THR A 262 -13.61 -5.17 12.39
C THR A 262 -14.04 -5.17 10.93
N VAL A 263 -13.41 -6.00 10.10
CA VAL A 263 -13.79 -6.19 8.69
C VAL A 263 -15.18 -6.82 8.57
N ASP A 264 -15.48 -7.84 9.35
CA ASP A 264 -16.78 -8.52 9.40
C ASP A 264 -17.88 -7.55 9.80
N ARG A 265 -17.63 -6.69 10.80
CA ARG A 265 -18.55 -5.63 11.19
C ARG A 265 -18.79 -4.63 10.06
N ARG A 266 -17.73 -4.12 9.41
CA ARG A 266 -17.89 -3.21 8.26
C ARG A 266 -18.68 -3.86 7.11
N MET A 267 -18.43 -5.13 6.83
CA MET A 267 -19.15 -5.89 5.81
C MET A 267 -20.61 -6.08 6.20
N HIS A 268 -20.89 -6.45 7.44
CA HIS A 268 -22.24 -6.57 7.98
C HIS A 268 -23.00 -5.24 7.87
N ASP A 269 -22.40 -4.16 8.33
CA ASP A 269 -23.01 -2.83 8.31
C ASP A 269 -23.29 -2.39 6.86
N TRP A 270 -22.38 -2.68 5.93
CA TRP A 270 -22.58 -2.41 4.51
C TRP A 270 -23.72 -3.24 3.89
N VAL A 271 -23.78 -4.55 4.15
CA VAL A 271 -24.80 -5.44 3.58
C VAL A 271 -26.19 -5.18 4.17
N THR A 272 -26.25 -4.85 5.46
CA THR A 272 -27.53 -4.62 6.18
C THR A 272 -28.03 -3.19 6.09
N TYR A 273 -27.23 -2.28 5.53
CA TYR A 273 -27.65 -0.90 5.29
C TYR A 273 -28.86 -0.84 4.35
N ASP A 274 -29.85 0.01 4.67
CA ASP A 274 -31.05 0.18 3.85
C ASP A 274 -30.76 1.04 2.62
N TRP A 275 -30.06 0.45 1.65
CA TRP A 275 -29.72 1.07 0.37
C TRP A 275 -30.96 1.52 -0.39
N ARG A 276 -32.08 0.82 -0.24
CA ARG A 276 -33.34 1.16 -0.92
C ARG A 276 -33.89 2.47 -0.39
N ARG A 277 -33.94 2.65 0.93
CA ARG A 277 -34.37 3.90 1.53
C ARG A 277 -33.42 5.05 1.19
N LEU A 278 -32.11 4.81 1.21
CA LEU A 278 -31.14 5.83 0.81
C LEU A 278 -31.35 6.24 -0.66
N ALA A 279 -31.52 5.28 -1.56
CA ALA A 279 -31.78 5.57 -2.97
C ALA A 279 -33.10 6.32 -3.19
N ALA A 280 -34.16 5.98 -2.44
CA ALA A 280 -35.43 6.69 -2.48
C ALA A 280 -35.27 8.15 -2.03
N GLN A 281 -34.54 8.40 -0.94
CA GLN A 281 -34.24 9.76 -0.48
C GLN A 281 -33.46 10.56 -1.54
N ILE A 282 -32.42 9.97 -2.13
CA ILE A 282 -31.62 10.64 -3.19
C ILE A 282 -32.50 10.98 -4.39
N LEU A 283 -33.42 10.10 -4.77
CA LEU A 283 -34.37 10.37 -5.86
C LEU A 283 -35.32 11.53 -5.51
N GLU A 284 -35.88 11.53 -4.29
CA GLU A 284 -36.74 12.63 -3.81
C GLU A 284 -36.00 13.96 -3.80
N ASP A 285 -34.76 13.98 -3.31
CA ASP A 285 -33.90 15.16 -3.29
C ASP A 285 -33.65 15.68 -4.71
N ARG A 286 -33.34 14.79 -5.67
CA ARG A 286 -33.14 15.13 -7.08
C ARG A 286 -34.40 15.68 -7.74
N LEU A 287 -35.56 15.07 -7.49
CA LEU A 287 -36.85 15.56 -8.00
C LEU A 287 -37.22 16.94 -7.42
N ALA A 288 -36.76 17.24 -6.20
CA ALA A 288 -36.87 18.56 -5.59
C ALA A 288 -35.81 19.57 -6.07
N GLY A 289 -34.92 19.16 -6.99
CA GLY A 289 -33.87 20.00 -7.54
C GLY A 289 -32.59 20.07 -6.70
N ASN A 290 -32.43 19.23 -5.67
CA ASN A 290 -31.22 19.17 -4.85
C ASN A 290 -30.29 18.05 -5.35
N GLU A 291 -29.10 18.40 -5.86
CA GLU A 291 -28.06 17.39 -6.13
C GLU A 291 -27.22 17.16 -4.87
N THR A 292 -27.25 15.94 -4.36
CA THR A 292 -26.62 15.56 -3.08
C THR A 292 -25.42 14.64 -3.25
N GLN A 293 -25.06 14.25 -4.48
CA GLN A 293 -24.00 13.28 -4.77
C GLN A 293 -22.81 13.83 -5.59
N GLY A 294 -22.77 15.13 -5.89
CA GLY A 294 -21.62 15.75 -6.57
C GLY A 294 -21.19 16.99 -5.82
N GLY A 295 -20.05 16.95 -5.15
CA GLY A 295 -19.46 18.11 -4.48
C GLY A 295 -19.48 19.35 -5.39
N GLY A 296 -20.36 20.29 -5.10
CA GLY A 296 -20.29 21.69 -5.53
C GLY A 296 -20.93 22.13 -6.86
N SER A 297 -21.33 21.24 -7.79
CA SER A 297 -21.94 21.72 -9.05
C SER A 297 -23.29 21.09 -9.39
N PHE A 298 -24.33 21.93 -9.36
CA PHE A 298 -25.64 21.64 -9.94
C PHE A 298 -25.50 21.38 -11.45
N ARG A 299 -25.91 20.21 -11.91
CA ARG A 299 -26.35 20.03 -13.31
C ARG A 299 -27.85 19.75 -13.27
N VAL A 300 -28.61 20.62 -13.93
CA VAL A 300 -30.03 20.38 -14.17
C VAL A 300 -30.11 19.16 -15.09
N PHE A 301 -30.68 18.07 -14.58
CA PHE A 301 -31.11 16.96 -15.42
C PHE A 301 -32.43 17.37 -16.08
N GLU A 302 -32.39 17.69 -17.38
CA GLU A 302 -33.61 17.74 -18.19
C GLU A 302 -34.00 16.29 -18.54
N LEU A 303 -35.22 15.89 -18.17
CA LEU A 303 -35.84 14.61 -18.56
C LEU A 303 -36.50 14.72 -19.94
#